data_AF-A0A024FBU0-F1
#
_entry.id   AF-A0A024FBU0-F1
#
_cell.length_a   1.000
_cell.length_b   1.000
_cell.length_c   1.000
_cell.angle_alpha   90.00
_cell.angle_beta   90.00
_cell.angle_gamma   90.00
#
_symmetry.space_group_name_H-M   'P 1'
#
loop_
_entity.id
_entity.type
_entity.pdbx_description
1 polymer ?
#
loop_
_entity_poly.entity_id
_entity_poly.type
_entity_poly.pdbx_seq_one_letter_code
_entity_poly.pdbx_strand_id
1 'polypeptide(L)' 'MVGVLFGGELVLIGLSFLVIAPFAQFFFYDLKNKNQYYYYYNLGFNNIKLWASTIIIGLINLLILILI' A
#
# COMPACT_ATOMS: atom_id res chain seq x y z
N MET A 1 1.11 -5.27 13.31
CA MET A 1 1.98 -4.63 14.32
C MET A 1 1.73 -3.12 14.43
N VAL A 2 1.76 -2.35 13.33
CA VAL A 2 1.57 -0.89 13.41
C VAL A 2 0.17 -0.45 13.86
N GLY A 3 -0.91 -1.00 13.31
CA GLY A 3 -2.26 -0.66 13.79
C GLY A 3 -2.56 -1.08 15.25
N VAL A 4 -1.87 -2.11 15.75
CA VAL A 4 -1.94 -2.51 17.18
C VAL A 4 -1.21 -1.50 18.07
N LEU A 5 -0.16 -0.84 17.56
CA LEU A 5 0.53 0.25 18.26
C LEU A 5 -0.32 1.53 18.35
N PHE A 6 -1.31 1.72 17.47
CA PHE A 6 -2.22 2.87 17.45
C PHE A 6 -3.50 2.68 18.29
N GLY A 7 -3.50 1.76 19.25
CA GLY A 7 -4.63 1.58 20.18
C GLY A 7 -5.63 0.48 19.81
N GLY A 8 -5.39 -0.26 18.73
CA GLY A 8 -6.17 -1.46 18.38
C GLY A 8 -7.55 -1.20 17.80
N GLU A 9 -7.95 0.06 17.61
CA GLU A 9 -9.18 0.39 16.90
C GLU A 9 -9.08 -0.03 15.42
N LEU A 10 -10.07 -0.79 14.94
CA LEU A 10 -10.10 -1.34 13.59
C LEU A 10 -9.97 -0.25 12.51
N VAL A 11 -10.59 0.92 12.74
CA VAL A 11 -10.48 2.07 11.84
C VAL A 11 -9.05 2.61 11.76
N LEU A 12 -8.35 2.74 12.89
CA LEU A 12 -6.94 3.18 12.91
C LEU A 12 -6.02 2.15 12.26
N ILE A 13 -6.31 0.85 12.44
CA ILE A 13 -5.61 -0.22 11.72
C ILE A 13 -5.84 -0.05 10.21
N GLY A 14 -7.06 0.20 9.76
CA GLY A 14 -7.40 0.46 8.36
C GLY A 14 -6.66 1.67 7.79
N LEU A 15 -6.65 2.79 8.52
CA LEU A 15 -5.95 4.01 8.12
C LEU A 15 -4.43 3.78 8.03
N SER A 16 -3.87 2.92 8.87
CA SER A 16 -2.44 2.58 8.81
C SER A 16 -2.05 1.93 7.47
N PHE A 17 -2.94 1.16 6.82
CA PHE A 17 -2.67 0.60 5.49
C PHE A 17 -2.55 1.67 4.41
N LEU A 18 -3.34 2.75 4.50
CA LEU A 18 -3.25 3.87 3.54
C LEU A 18 -1.93 4.64 3.64
N VAL A 19 -1.22 4.55 4.76
CA VAL A 19 0.07 5.22 4.95
C VAL A 19 1.22 4.26 4.69
N ILE A 20 1.19 3.07 5.30
CA ILE A 20 2.31 2.13 5.24
C ILE A 20 2.46 1.53 3.84
N ALA A 21 1.36 1.20 3.15
CA ALA A 21 1.46 0.56 1.84
C ALA A 21 2.12 1.47 0.78
N PRO A 22 1.75 2.77 0.66
CA PRO A 22 2.47 3.71 -0.20
C PRO A 22 3.92 3.93 0.20
N PHE A 23 4.21 4.03 1.52
CA PHE A 23 5.59 4.17 2.00
C PHE A 23 6.45 2.95 1.68
N ALA A 24 5.92 1.74 1.88
CA ALA A 24 6.59 0.50 1.53
C ALA A 24 6.83 0.44 0.02
N GLN A 25 5.84 0.79 -0.79
CA GLN A 25 5.99 0.86 -2.24
C GLN A 25 7.10 1.83 -2.65
N PHE A 26 7.09 3.06 -2.14
CA PHE A 26 8.16 4.03 -2.41
C PHE A 26 9.54 3.47 -2.03
N PHE A 27 9.65 2.89 -0.84
CA PHE A 27 10.92 2.35 -0.37
C PHE A 27 11.44 1.20 -1.23
N PHE A 28 10.59 0.25 -1.61
CA PHE A 28 11.02 -0.90 -2.39
C PHE A 28 11.28 -0.54 -3.85
N TYR A 29 10.38 0.22 -4.46
CA TYR A 29 10.40 0.42 -5.90
C TYR A 29 11.22 1.65 -6.33
N ASP A 30 11.20 2.74 -5.56
CA ASP A 30 11.95 3.96 -5.91
C ASP A 30 13.34 4.03 -5.27
N LEU A 31 13.50 3.54 -4.02
CA LEU A 31 14.77 3.63 -3.30
C LEU A 31 15.64 2.38 -3.45
N LYS A 32 15.09 1.19 -3.18
CA LYS A 32 15.89 -0.04 -3.08
C LYS A 32 16.11 -0.73 -4.42
N ASN A 33 15.05 -0.93 -5.20
CA ASN A 33 15.05 -1.81 -6.36
C ASN A 33 14.37 -1.16 -7.56
N LYS A 34 14.97 -0.07 -8.07
CA LYS A 34 14.52 0.61 -9.30
C LYS A 34 14.34 -0.34 -10.50
N ASN A 35 15.10 -1.44 -10.54
CA ASN A 35 15.00 -2.45 -11.59
C ASN A 35 13.69 -3.26 -11.57
N GLN A 36 12.97 -3.32 -10.44
CA GLN A 36 11.68 -4.01 -10.40
C GLN A 36 10.60 -3.27 -11.18
N TYR A 37 10.68 -1.94 -11.29
CA TYR A 37 9.78 -1.20 -12.18
C TYR A 37 9.87 -1.66 -13.63
N TYR A 38 11.08 -2.01 -14.11
CA TYR A 38 11.25 -2.53 -15.47
C TYR A 38 10.59 -3.90 -15.67
N TYR A 39 10.58 -4.75 -14.64
CA TYR A 39 9.85 -6.02 -14.69
C TYR A 39 8.34 -5.81 -14.85
N TYR A 40 7.75 -4.90 -14.06
CA TYR A 40 6.34 -4.56 -14.17
C TYR A 40 6.01 -3.82 -15.48
N TYR A 41 6.94 -3.03 -15.99
CA TYR A 41 6.81 -2.37 -17.29
C TYR A 41 6.72 -3.38 -18.44
N ASN A 42 7.52 -4.46 -18.40
CA ASN A 42 7.44 -5.56 -19.36
C ASN A 42 6.12 -6.34 -19.29
N LEU A 43 5.40 -6.25 -18.16
CA LEU A 43 4.04 -6.78 -17.98
C LEU A 43 2.94 -5.77 -18.37
N GLY A 44 3.28 -4.58 -18.88
CA GLY A 44 2.34 -3.54 -19.27
C GLY A 44 1.80 -2.67 -18.12
N PHE A 45 2.38 -2.81 -16.93
CA PHE A 45 2.10 -1.97 -15.78
C PHE A 45 3.05 -0.77 -15.74
N ASN A 46 2.48 0.44 -15.85
CA ASN A 46 3.25 1.66 -15.61
C ASN A 46 3.25 2.00 -14.12
N ASN A 47 4.13 2.92 -13.71
CA ASN A 47 4.26 3.32 -12.31
C ASN A 47 2.93 3.82 -11.74
N ILE A 48 2.16 4.60 -12.52
CA ILE A 48 0.86 5.15 -12.10
C ILE A 48 -0.13 4.04 -11.75
N LYS A 49 -0.19 2.96 -12.54
CA LYS A 49 -1.06 1.81 -12.30
C LYS A 49 -0.65 1.07 -11.01
N LEU A 50 0.64 0.93 -10.74
CA LEU A 50 1.15 0.34 -9.49
C LEU A 50 0.79 1.20 -8.27
N TRP A 51 0.94 2.51 -8.37
CA TRP A 51 0.53 3.45 -7.32
C TRP A 51 -0.97 3.42 -7.09
N ALA A 52 -1.77 3.42 -8.17
CA ALA A 52 -3.22 3.29 -8.09
C ALA A 52 -3.64 1.97 -7.43
N SER A 53 -3.04 0.84 -7.81
CA SER A 53 -3.36 -0.45 -7.19
C SER A 53 -3.07 -0.47 -5.70
N THR A 54 -1.97 0.15 -5.26
CA THR A 54 -1.61 0.18 -3.83
C THR A 54 -2.57 1.04 -3.01
N ILE A 55 -3.02 2.18 -3.55
CA ILE A 55 -4.06 2.99 -2.91
C ILE A 55 -5.40 2.24 -2.88
N ILE A 56 -5.79 1.59 -3.97
CA ILE A 56 -7.04 0.81 -4.04
C ILE A 56 -7.03 -0.32 -3.01
N ILE A 57 -5.93 -1.09 -2.93
CA ILE A 57 -5.80 -2.16 -1.94
C ILE A 57 -5.86 -1.59 -0.50
N GLY A 58 -5.22 -0.45 -0.25
CA GLY A 58 -5.31 0.24 1.04
C GLY A 58 -6.75 0.65 1.39
N LEU A 59 -7.50 1.19 0.43
CA LEU A 59 -8.91 1.57 0.62
C LEU A 59 -9.82 0.38 0.84
N ILE A 60 -9.59 -0.74 0.14
CA ILE A 60 -10.33 -1.99 0.35
C ILE A 60 -10.11 -2.50 1.78
N ASN A 61 -8.86 -2.50 2.27
CA ASN A 61 -8.56 -2.92 3.64
C ASN A 61 -9.22 -2.00 4.68
N LEU A 62 -9.19 -0.68 4.45
CA LEU A 62 -9.90 0.27 5.31
C LEU A 62 -11.40 0.00 5.32
N LEU A 63 -12.03 -0.21 4.15
CA LEU A 63 -13.44 -0.53 4.04
C LEU A 63 -13.81 -1.81 4.80
N ILE A 64 -13.03 -2.88 4.62
CA ILE A 64 -13.25 -4.15 5.33
C ILE A 64 -13.20 -3.92 6.85
N LEU A 65 -12.22 -3.16 7.34
CA LEU A 65 -12.05 -2.92 8.77
C LEU A 65 -13.05 -1.93 9.37
N ILE A 66 -13.69 -1.09 8.55
CA ILE A 66 -14.81 -0.24 9.00
C ILE A 66 -16.12 -1.05 9.08
N LEU A 67 -16.28 -2.06 8.21
CA LEU A 67 -17.53 -2.82 8.10
C LEU A 67 -17.63 -4.01 9.08
N ILE A 68 -16.54 -4.37 9.75
CA ILE A 68 -16.46 -5.44 10.77
C ILE A 68 -16.42 -4.79 12.15
#